data_AF-C0QP82-F1
#
_entry.id   AF-C0QP82-F1
#
_cell.length_a   1.000
_cell.length_b   1.000
_cell.length_c   1.000
_cell.angle_alpha   90.00
_cell.angle_beta   90.00
_cell.angle_gamma   90.00
#
_symmetry.space_group_name_H-M   'P 1'
#
loop_
_entity.id
_entity.type
_entity.pdbx_description
1 polymer ?
#
loop_
_entity_poly.entity_id
_entity_poly.type
_entity_poly.pdbx_seq_one_letter_code
_entity_poly.pdbx_strand_id
1 'polypeptide(L)' 'MMRFVLGFFFLIIGILGIILPVIPGVPFLVLSGFLLGIISDRTVVKTLKKFKVKDGKNRLWDRVINYVIIRYIHRKKAVN' A
#
# COMPACT_ATOMS: atom_id res chain seq x y z
N MET A 1 19.43 2.88 -2.78
CA MET A 1 19.31 1.56 -3.45
C MET A 1 18.18 0.67 -2.92
N MET A 2 18.22 0.22 -1.65
CA MET A 2 17.35 -0.87 -1.16
C MET A 2 15.83 -0.65 -1.28
N ARG A 3 15.36 0.61 -1.19
CA ARG A 3 13.95 0.96 -1.39
C ARG A 3 13.45 0.71 -2.81
N PHE A 4 14.30 0.93 -3.82
CA PHE A 4 13.94 0.71 -5.23
C PHE A 4 13.84 -0.79 -5.56
N VAL A 5 14.72 -1.61 -4.97
CA VAL A 5 14.69 -3.07 -5.11
C VAL A 5 13.40 -3.64 -4.50
N LEU A 6 13.05 -3.20 -3.29
CA LEU A 6 11.78 -3.55 -2.66
C LEU A 6 10.58 -3.06 -3.48
N GLY A 7 10.67 -1.83 -4.01
CA GLY A 7 9.64 -1.28 -4.88
C GLY A 7 9.40 -2.15 -6.11
N PHE A 8 10.45 -2.60 -6.80
CA PHE A 8 10.35 -3.51 -7.94
C PHE A 8 9.80 -4.89 -7.55
N PHE A 9 10.24 -5.44 -6.41
CA PHE A 9 9.73 -6.71 -5.90
C PHE A 9 8.22 -6.65 -5.64
N PHE A 10 7.76 -5.58 -4.98
CA PHE A 10 6.33 -5.36 -4.75
C PHE A 10 5.55 -5.07 -6.03
N LEU A 11 6.20 -4.51 -7.07
CA LEU A 11 5.58 -4.31 -8.38
C LEU A 11 5.24 -5.66 -9.01
N ILE A 12 6.23 -6.56 -9.05
CA ILE A 12 6.07 -7.91 -9.63
C ILE A 12 5.00 -8.68 -8.88
N ILE A 13 5.04 -8.67 -7.53
CA ILE A 13 4.00 -9.30 -6.71
C ILE A 13 2.64 -8.67 -6.93
N GLY A 14 2.56 -7.35 -7.08
CA GLY A 14 1.31 -6.65 -7.33
C GLY A 14 0.68 -7.01 -8.67
N ILE A 15 1.51 -7.10 -9.73
CA ILE A 15 1.07 -7.57 -11.05
C ILE A 15 0.64 -9.03 -10.96
N LEU A 16 1.44 -9.88 -10.32
CA LEU A 16 1.10 -11.29 -10.10
C LEU A 16 -0.18 -11.44 -9.29
N GLY A 17 -0.44 -10.62 -8.28
CA GLY A 17 -1.67 -10.65 -7.49
C GLY A 17 -2.91 -10.14 -8.24
N ILE A 18 -2.74 -9.40 -9.34
CA ILE A 18 -3.84 -9.09 -10.26
C ILE A 18 -4.12 -10.27 -11.19
N ILE A 19 -3.06 -10.91 -11.70
CA ILE A 19 -3.16 -12.03 -12.64
C ILE A 19 -3.63 -13.31 -11.93
N LEU A 20 -3.04 -13.61 -10.77
CA LEU A 20 -3.37 -14.70 -9.86
C LEU A 20 -4.16 -14.06 -8.70
N PRO A 21 -5.51 -14.12 -8.70
CA PRO A 21 -6.36 -13.48 -7.69
C PRO A 21 -6.32 -14.20 -6.33
N VAL A 22 -5.16 -14.75 -5.96
CA VAL A 22 -4.85 -15.41 -4.69
C VAL A 22 -4.44 -14.37 -3.63
N ILE A 23 -3.85 -13.26 -4.06
CA ILE A 23 -3.29 -12.21 -3.21
C ILE A 23 -3.81 -10.86 -3.73
N PRO A 24 -4.18 -9.89 -2.87
CA PRO A 24 -4.70 -8.61 -3.36
C PRO A 24 -3.59 -7.80 -4.03
N GLY A 25 -3.54 -7.79 -5.35
CA GLY A 25 -2.49 -7.10 -6.13
C GLY A 25 -2.50 -5.58 -5.94
N VAL A 26 -3.67 -4.97 -5.73
CA VAL A 26 -3.83 -3.51 -5.59
C VAL A 26 -2.99 -2.90 -4.46
N PRO A 27 -3.04 -3.39 -3.19
CA PRO A 27 -2.20 -2.84 -2.12
C PRO A 27 -0.70 -3.02 -2.40
N PHE A 28 -0.26 -4.11 -3.03
CA PHE A 28 1.15 -4.31 -3.37
C PHE A 28 1.64 -3.35 -4.46
N LEU A 29 0.81 -3.05 -5.47
CA LEU A 29 1.12 -2.02 -6.46
C LEU A 29 1.20 -0.62 -5.84
N VAL A 30 0.32 -0.31 -4.89
CA VAL A 30 0.34 0.97 -4.17
C VAL A 30 1.61 1.11 -3.33
N LEU A 31 2.02 0.05 -2.62
CA LEU A 31 3.28 0.03 -1.89
C LEU A 31 4.50 0.16 -2.83
N SER A 32 4.47 -0.50 -3.98
CA SER A 32 5.51 -0.40 -4.99
C SER A 32 5.66 1.04 -5.48
N GLY A 33 4.59 1.65 -5.97
CA GLY A 33 4.64 3.00 -6.49
C GLY A 33 5.00 4.04 -5.44
N PHE A 34 4.69 3.77 -4.16
CA PHE A 34 5.20 4.57 -3.05
C PHE A 34 6.73 4.42 -2.86
N LEU A 35 7.23 3.18 -2.81
CA LEU A 35 8.65 2.90 -2.61
C LEU A 35 9.53 3.40 -3.77
N LEU A 36 8.96 3.44 -4.97
CA LEU A 36 9.59 4.01 -6.17
C LEU A 36 9.43 5.54 -6.28
N GLY A 37 8.68 6.18 -5.37
CA GLY A 37 8.45 7.63 -5.39
C GLY A 37 7.51 8.12 -6.51
N ILE A 38 6.83 7.21 -7.19
CA ILE A 38 5.89 7.49 -8.29
C ILE A 38 4.56 8.04 -7.75
N ILE A 39 4.17 7.61 -6.54
CA ILE A 39 2.85 7.89 -5.96
C ILE A 39 3.00 8.71 -4.68
N SER A 40 2.22 9.80 -4.56
CA SER A 40 2.19 10.63 -3.36
C SER A 40 1.51 9.94 -2.16
N ASP A 41 1.90 10.33 -0.95
CA ASP A 41 1.32 9.82 0.31
C ASP A 41 -0.21 9.93 0.34
N ARG A 42 -0.77 11.01 -0.22
CA ARG A 42 -2.22 11.23 -0.27
C ARG A 42 -2.91 10.18 -1.13
N THR A 43 -2.30 9.83 -2.27
CA THR A 43 -2.83 8.82 -3.18
C THR A 43 -2.76 7.44 -2.54
N VAL A 44 -1.67 7.12 -1.83
CA VAL A 44 -1.54 5.87 -1.04
C VAL A 44 -2.68 5.74 -0.04
N VAL A 45 -2.89 6.76 0.81
CA VAL A 45 -3.96 6.73 1.82
C VAL A 45 -5.35 6.64 1.18
N LYS A 46 -5.60 7.34 0.07
CA LYS A 46 -6.88 7.29 -0.64
C LYS A 46 -7.16 5.89 -1.20
N THR A 47 -6.17 5.26 -1.81
CA THR A 47 -6.31 3.92 -2.39
C THR A 47 -6.45 2.85 -1.30
N LEU A 48 -5.68 2.95 -0.21
CA LEU A 48 -5.80 2.04 0.93
C LEU A 48 -7.15 2.17 1.64
N LYS A 49 -7.68 3.39 1.80
CA LYS A 49 -9.05 3.60 2.32
C LYS A 49 -10.10 3.01 1.38
N LYS A 50 -9.96 3.20 0.07
CA LYS A 50 -10.89 2.63 -0.92
C LYS A 50 -10.85 1.10 -0.92
N PHE A 51 -9.65 0.52 -0.76
CA PHE A 51 -9.49 -0.93 -0.59
C PHE A 51 -10.13 -1.42 0.71
N LYS A 52 -9.92 -0.73 1.84
CA LYS A 52 -10.57 -1.05 3.13
C LYS A 52 -12.09 -1.11 3.03
N VAL A 53 -12.70 -0.12 2.36
CA VAL A 53 -14.15 -0.06 2.13
C VAL A 53 -14.63 -1.21 1.23
N LYS A 54 -13.83 -1.58 0.22
CA LYS A 54 -14.17 -2.64 -0.73
C LYS A 54 -14.00 -4.06 -0.16
N ASP A 55 -12.96 -4.27 0.65
CA ASP A 55 -12.55 -5.58 1.21
C ASP A 55 -13.08 -5.81 2.64
N GLY A 56 -14.12 -5.06 3.06
CA GLY A 56 -14.57 -4.84 4.46
C GLY A 56 -14.90 -6.05 5.34
N LYS A 57 -14.61 -7.29 4.91
CA LYS A 57 -14.65 -8.51 5.70
C LYS A 57 -13.29 -9.00 6.20
N ASN A 58 -12.17 -8.45 5.72
CA ASN A 58 -10.85 -9.06 5.89
C ASN A 58 -10.06 -8.46 7.07
N ARG A 59 -10.21 -9.03 8.27
CA ARG A 59 -9.62 -8.56 9.54
C ARG A 59 -8.10 -8.33 9.50
N LEU A 60 -7.38 -9.11 8.71
CA LEU A 60 -5.92 -8.99 8.55
C LEU A 60 -5.52 -7.72 7.80
N TRP A 61 -6.20 -7.41 6.70
CA TRP A 61 -5.95 -6.22 5.90
C TRP A 61 -6.32 -4.95 6.64
N ASP A 62 -7.40 -5.00 7.43
CA ASP A 62 -7.82 -3.87 8.26
C ASP A 62 -6.70 -3.43 9.22
N ARG A 63 -6.00 -4.39 9.84
CA ARG A 63 -4.89 -4.12 10.75
C ARG A 63 -3.68 -3.55 10.02
N VAL A 64 -3.31 -4.14 8.88
CA VAL A 64 -2.17 -3.68 8.05
C VAL A 64 -2.43 -2.27 7.53
N ILE A 65 -3.60 -2.03 6.95
CA ILE A 65 -4.02 -0.72 6.43
C ILE A 65 -4.04 0.31 7.55
N ASN A 66 -4.58 -0.02 8.73
CA ASN A 66 -4.62 0.92 9.84
C ASN A 66 -3.22 1.25 10.36
N TYR A 67 -2.32 0.25 10.47
CA TYR A 67 -0.93 0.48 10.83
C TYR A 67 -0.22 1.38 9.81
N VAL A 68 -0.41 1.12 8.50
CA VAL A 68 0.14 1.96 7.43
C VAL A 68 -0.45 3.37 7.52
N ILE A 69 -1.76 3.53 7.60
CA ILE A 69 -2.40 4.85 7.71
C ILE A 69 -1.90 5.62 8.94
N ILE A 70 -1.84 4.99 10.12
CA ILE A 70 -1.38 5.63 11.37
C ILE A 70 0.08 6.04 11.24
N ARG A 71 0.97 5.13 10.79
CA ARG A 71 2.39 5.41 10.63
C ARG A 71 2.64 6.56 9.65
N TYR A 72 1.81 6.69 8.61
CA TYR A 72 1.92 7.78 7.64
C TYR A 72 1.32 9.09 8.13
N ILE A 73 0.15 9.06 8.79
CA ILE A 73 -0.48 10.26 9.37
C ILE A 73 0.38 10.83 10.51
N HIS A 74 0.94 9.98 11.38
CA HIS A 74 1.84 10.43 12.46
C HIS A 74 3.13 11.04 11.93
N ARG A 75 3.70 10.49 10.84
CA ARG A 75 4.91 11.05 10.23
C ARG A 75 4.72 12.48 9.72
N LYS A 76 3.49 12.83 9.28
CA LYS A 76 3.14 14.20 8.87
C LYS A 76 2.94 15.15 10.05
N LYS A 77 2.46 14.65 11.19
CA LYS A 77 2.20 15.48 12.38
C LYS A 77 3.47 15.83 13.14
N ALA A 78 4.54 15.04 13.03
CA ALA A 78 5.82 15.29 13.69
C ALA A 78 6.71 16.34 12.98
N VAL A 79 6.29 16.87 11.83
CA VAL A 79 7.07 17.84 11.02
C VAL A 79 6.35 19.20 10.94
N ASN A 80 5.32 19.42 11.75
CA ASN A 80 4.57 20.68 11.84
C ASN A 80 4.56 21.18 13.27
#